data_AF-A0A553JZ95-F1
#
_entry.id   AF-A0A553JZ95-F1
#
_cell.length_a   1.000
_cell.length_b   1.000
_cell.length_c   1.000
_cell.angle_alpha   90.00
_cell.angle_beta   90.00
_cell.angle_gamma   90.00
#
_symmetry.space_group_name_H-M   'P 1'
#
loop_
_entity.id
_entity.type
_entity.pdbx_description
1 polymer ?
#
loop_
_entity_poly.entity_id
_entity_poly.type
_entity_poly.pdbx_seq_one_letter_code
_entity_poly.pdbx_strand_id
1 'polypeptide(L)'
;MDFSVVIDDLAAHGRDVGQAGTTAAVTLGTVRLDAAAAAMPGSLSAPASEALQARFSAAGRELSEALSRYAAAADQAAADYRKQEERSAEAISNFFGQA
;
A
#
# COMPACT_ATOMS: atom_id res chain seq x y z
N MET A 1 -4.53 25.40 -11.36
CA MET A 1 -4.52 23.96 -10.99
C MET A 1 -5.75 23.74 -10.15
N ASP A 2 -6.58 22.78 -10.52
CA ASP A 2 -7.75 22.39 -9.74
C ASP A 2 -7.29 21.40 -8.67
N PHE A 3 -7.30 21.82 -7.41
CA PHE A 3 -6.80 21.01 -6.30
C PHE A 3 -7.69 19.77 -6.06
N SER A 4 -8.97 19.84 -6.41
CA SER A 4 -9.89 18.70 -6.35
C SER A 4 -9.44 17.52 -7.24
N VAL A 5 -8.97 17.82 -8.46
CA VAL A 5 -8.43 16.81 -9.40
C VAL A 5 -7.19 16.12 -8.82
N VAL A 6 -6.29 16.89 -8.21
CA VAL A 6 -5.06 16.36 -7.61
C VAL A 6 -5.36 15.49 -6.38
N ILE A 7 -6.38 15.86 -5.59
CA ILE A 7 -6.83 15.08 -4.44
C ILE A 7 -7.45 13.75 -4.88
N ASP A 8 -8.24 13.77 -5.94
CA ASP A 8 -8.85 12.56 -6.50
C ASP A 8 -7.82 11.63 -7.15
N ASP A 9 -6.80 12.20 -7.82
CA ASP A 9 -5.64 11.44 -8.32
C ASP A 9 -4.86 10.77 -7.17
N LEU A 10 -4.67 11.46 -6.04
CA LEU A 10 -4.01 10.89 -4.86
C LEU A 10 -4.81 9.73 -4.26
N ALA A 11 -6.14 9.87 -4.16
CA ALA A 11 -7.03 8.81 -3.68
C ALA A 11 -7.11 7.63 -4.66
N ALA A 12 -7.08 7.89 -5.97
CA ALA A 12 -6.98 6.84 -6.99
C ALA A 12 -5.65 6.08 -6.85
N HIS A 13 -4.55 6.80 -6.70
CA HIS A 13 -3.23 6.19 -6.52
C HIS A 13 -3.14 5.33 -5.25
N GLY A 14 -3.70 5.79 -4.13
CA GLY A 14 -3.80 5.00 -2.89
C GLY A 14 -4.52 3.66 -3.09
N ARG A 15 -5.65 3.68 -3.81
CA ARG A 15 -6.41 2.46 -4.15
C ARG A 15 -5.63 1.51 -5.06
N ASP A 16 -4.98 2.05 -6.09
CA ASP A 16 -4.17 1.25 -7.03
C ASP A 16 -3.02 0.54 -6.30
N VAL A 17 -2.32 1.26 -5.42
CA VAL A 17 -1.24 0.69 -4.60
C VAL A 17 -1.78 -0.35 -3.61
N GLY A 18 -2.94 -0.12 -3.00
CA GLY A 18 -3.60 -1.11 -2.13
C GLY A 18 -3.98 -2.40 -2.88
N GLN A 19 -4.50 -2.28 -4.09
CA GLN A 19 -4.85 -3.42 -4.94
C GLN A 19 -3.60 -4.18 -5.41
N ALA A 20 -2.55 -3.46 -5.81
CA ALA A 20 -1.26 -4.04 -6.15
C ALA A 20 -0.65 -4.78 -4.94
N GLY A 21 -0.75 -4.21 -3.74
CA GLY A 21 -0.29 -4.84 -2.50
C GLY A 21 -1.05 -6.11 -2.14
N THR A 22 -2.37 -6.11 -2.30
CA THR A 22 -3.19 -7.33 -2.13
C THR A 22 -2.79 -8.41 -3.13
N THR A 23 -2.59 -8.04 -4.40
CA THR A 23 -2.17 -8.97 -5.45
C THR A 23 -0.77 -9.53 -5.19
N ALA A 24 0.16 -8.68 -4.75
CA ALA A 24 1.50 -9.09 -4.36
C ALA A 24 1.45 -10.04 -3.16
N ALA A 25 0.64 -9.77 -2.14
CA ALA A 25 0.49 -10.64 -0.98
C ALA A 25 -0.03 -12.04 -1.36
N VAL A 26 -1.06 -12.11 -2.22
CA VAL A 26 -1.59 -13.39 -2.73
C VAL A 26 -0.54 -14.12 -3.56
N THR A 27 0.15 -13.41 -4.45
CA THR A 27 1.19 -14.00 -5.31
C THR A 27 2.33 -14.55 -4.46
N LEU A 28 2.86 -13.76 -3.53
CA LEU A 28 3.94 -14.17 -2.62
C LEU A 28 3.49 -15.30 -1.68
N GLY A 29 2.23 -15.31 -1.24
CA GLY A 29 1.68 -16.39 -0.44
C GLY A 29 1.56 -17.73 -1.18
N THR A 30 1.47 -17.71 -2.51
CA THR A 30 1.38 -18.92 -3.34
C THR A 30 2.72 -19.43 -3.84
N VAL A 31 3.79 -18.62 -3.75
CA VAL A 31 5.14 -19.07 -4.13
C VAL A 31 5.65 -20.10 -3.11
N ARG A 32 5.89 -21.31 -3.61
CA ARG A 32 6.64 -22.34 -2.91
C ARG A 32 8.06 -22.41 -3.46
N LEU A 33 9.04 -22.33 -2.58
CA LEU A 33 10.46 -22.41 -2.92
C LEU A 33 10.98 -23.85 -2.93
N ASP A 34 10.13 -24.84 -3.24
CA ASP A 34 10.51 -26.26 -3.26
C ASP A 34 11.67 -26.54 -4.24
N ALA A 35 11.80 -25.73 -5.30
CA ALA A 35 12.92 -25.80 -6.24
C ALA A 35 14.27 -25.45 -5.59
N ALA A 36 14.29 -24.60 -4.55
CA ALA A 36 15.50 -24.30 -3.80
C ALA A 36 15.99 -25.52 -3.00
N ALA A 37 15.08 -26.37 -2.54
CA ALA A 37 15.42 -27.64 -1.87
C ALA A 37 16.04 -28.63 -2.84
N ALA A 38 15.50 -28.72 -4.05
CA ALA A 38 16.04 -29.57 -5.11
C ALA A 38 17.43 -29.13 -5.60
N ALA A 39 17.74 -27.83 -5.48
CA ALA A 39 19.04 -27.26 -5.88
C ALA A 39 20.15 -27.43 -4.83
N MET A 40 19.82 -27.80 -3.59
CA MET A 40 20.80 -28.02 -2.51
C MET A 40 21.02 -29.53 -2.29
N PRO A 41 22.19 -30.10 -2.63
CA PRO A 41 22.46 -31.50 -2.34
C PRO A 41 22.73 -31.73 -0.84
N GLY A 42 22.21 -32.83 -0.28
CA GLY A 42 22.56 -33.30 1.07
C GLY A 42 21.48 -33.11 2.14
N SER A 43 21.78 -33.57 3.36
CA SER A 43 20.84 -33.62 4.50
C SER A 43 20.43 -32.25 5.05
N LEU A 44 21.10 -31.17 4.65
CA LEU A 44 20.81 -29.80 5.07
C LEU A 44 19.84 -29.06 4.13
N SER A 45 19.47 -29.68 3.01
CA SER A 45 18.62 -29.09 1.97
C SER A 45 17.20 -28.76 2.44
N ALA A 46 16.58 -29.67 3.18
CA ALA A 46 15.24 -29.49 3.74
C ALA A 46 15.16 -28.32 4.75
N PRO A 47 15.96 -28.28 5.83
CA PRO A 47 15.89 -27.18 6.79
C PRO A 47 16.32 -25.82 6.18
N ALA A 48 17.27 -25.80 5.25
CA ALA A 48 17.66 -24.57 4.57
C ALA A 48 16.53 -24.01 3.69
N SER A 49 15.78 -24.89 3.02
CA SER A 49 14.65 -24.49 2.17
C SER A 49 13.44 -24.05 2.98
N GLU A 50 13.19 -24.69 4.12
CA GLU A 50 12.18 -24.25 5.08
C GLU A 50 12.52 -22.86 5.63
N ALA A 51 13.79 -22.63 6.01
CA ALA A 51 14.24 -21.31 6.46
C ALA A 51 14.10 -20.26 5.35
N LEU A 52 14.41 -20.61 4.10
CA LEU A 52 14.25 -19.71 2.96
C LEU A 52 12.77 -19.38 2.71
N GLN A 53 11.88 -20.39 2.72
CA GLN A 53 10.45 -20.21 2.59
C GLN A 53 9.89 -19.33 3.71
N ALA A 54 10.34 -19.51 4.95
CA ALA A 54 9.93 -18.70 6.09
C ALA A 54 10.33 -17.23 5.91
N ARG A 55 11.58 -16.96 5.50
CA ARG A 55 12.08 -15.59 5.24
C ARG A 55 11.32 -14.92 4.09
N PHE A 56 11.07 -15.66 3.01
CA PHE A 56 10.29 -15.17 1.89
C PHE A 56 8.85 -14.82 2.30
N SER A 57 8.21 -15.71 3.07
CA SER A 57 6.85 -15.48 3.57
C SER A 57 6.79 -14.28 4.52
N ALA A 58 7.80 -14.09 5.38
CA ALA A 58 7.89 -12.93 6.26
C ALA A 58 8.04 -11.62 5.48
N ALA A 59 8.96 -11.58 4.50
CA ALA A 59 9.15 -10.41 3.64
C ALA A 59 7.88 -10.07 2.84
N GLY A 60 7.15 -11.08 2.35
CA GLY A 60 5.88 -10.87 1.65
C GLY A 60 4.79 -10.27 2.53
N ARG A 61 4.71 -10.67 3.80
CA ARG A 61 3.80 -10.05 4.78
C ARG A 61 4.18 -8.61 5.07
N GLU A 62 5.46 -8.34 5.32
CA GLU A 62 5.96 -6.99 5.58
C GLU A 62 5.68 -6.04 4.41
N LEU A 63 5.91 -6.49 3.17
CA LEU A 63 5.58 -5.72 1.98
C LEU A 63 4.08 -5.44 1.89
N SER A 64 3.24 -6.46 2.11
CA SER A 64 1.79 -6.30 2.11
C SER A 64 1.32 -5.28 3.16
N GLU A 65 1.87 -5.34 4.38
CA GLU A 65 1.54 -4.40 5.45
C GLU A 65 2.01 -2.97 5.14
N ALA A 66 3.17 -2.81 4.52
CA ALA A 66 3.67 -1.52 4.08
C ALA A 66 2.77 -0.88 3.01
N LEU A 67 2.33 -1.67 2.03
CA LEU A 67 1.45 -1.20 0.96
C LEU A 67 0.06 -0.85 1.48
N SER A 68 -0.49 -1.65 2.40
CA SER A 68 -1.76 -1.33 3.07
C SER A 68 -1.69 -0.04 3.89
N ARG A 69 -0.58 0.18 4.62
CA ARG A 69 -0.36 1.43 5.38
C ARG A 69 -0.23 2.63 4.44
N TYR A 70 0.44 2.48 3.31
CA TYR A 70 0.56 3.53 2.31
C TYR A 70 -0.81 3.91 1.73
N ALA A 71 -1.62 2.93 1.33
CA ALA A 71 -2.97 3.16 0.82
C ALA A 71 -3.84 3.94 1.82
N ALA A 72 -3.82 3.52 3.10
CA ALA A 72 -4.53 4.22 4.16
C ALA A 72 -4.04 5.66 4.38
N ALA A 73 -2.72 5.90 4.29
CA ALA A 73 -2.15 7.23 4.42
C ALA A 73 -2.54 8.15 3.23
N ALA A 74 -2.59 7.62 2.01
CA ALA A 74 -3.04 8.35 0.84
C ALA A 74 -4.52 8.75 0.94
N ASP A 75 -5.39 7.82 1.38
CA ASP A 75 -6.81 8.10 1.62
C ASP A 75 -7.01 9.17 2.71
N GLN A 76 -6.25 9.06 3.80
CA GLN A 76 -6.29 10.05 4.89
C GLN A 76 -5.82 11.42 4.42
N ALA A 77 -4.72 11.50 3.67
CA ALA A 77 -4.22 12.75 3.12
C ALA A 77 -5.24 13.40 2.17
N ALA A 78 -5.86 12.61 1.28
CA ALA A 78 -6.92 13.10 0.40
C ALA A 78 -8.11 13.66 1.20
N ALA A 79 -8.55 12.96 2.25
CA ALA A 79 -9.63 13.43 3.13
C ALA A 79 -9.27 14.74 3.86
N ASP A 80 -8.04 14.87 4.33
CA ASP A 80 -7.58 16.08 5.02
C ASP A 80 -7.47 17.28 4.07
N TYR A 81 -7.06 17.06 2.82
CA TYR A 81 -7.07 18.11 1.80
C TYR A 81 -8.49 18.58 1.47
N ARG A 82 -9.46 17.67 1.29
CA ARG A 82 -10.87 18.07 1.07
C ARG A 82 -11.41 18.93 2.20
N LYS A 83 -11.13 18.56 3.46
CA LYS A 83 -11.52 19.37 4.63
C LYS A 83 -10.86 20.76 4.63
N GLN A 84 -9.62 20.87 4.17
CA GLN A 84 -8.94 22.16 4.05
C GLN A 84 -9.56 23.03 2.95
N GLU A 85 -9.94 22.44 1.82
CA GLU A 85 -10.65 23.15 0.75
C GLU A 85 -12.01 23.66 1.23
N GLU A 86 -12.80 22.82 1.90
CA GLU A 86 -14.10 23.21 2.48
C GLU A 86 -13.95 24.38 3.45
N ARG A 87 -13.00 24.30 4.39
CA ARG A 87 -12.73 25.40 5.33
C ARG A 87 -12.28 26.68 4.63
N SER A 88 -11.50 26.55 3.56
CA SER A 88 -11.03 27.71 2.79
C SER A 88 -12.19 28.36 2.03
N ALA A 89 -13.07 27.55 1.43
CA ALA A 89 -14.27 28.01 0.74
C ALA A 89 -15.25 28.71 1.72
N GLU A 90 -15.47 28.14 2.90
CA GLU A 90 -16.27 28.76 3.96
C GLU A 90 -15.67 30.10 4.43
N ALA A 91 -14.35 30.16 4.64
CA ALA A 91 -13.67 31.39 5.04
C ALA A 91 -13.79 32.50 3.98
N ILE A 92 -13.62 32.15 2.70
CA ILE A 92 -13.81 33.07 1.57
C ILE A 92 -15.27 33.53 1.50
N SER A 93 -16.23 32.61 1.61
CA SER A 93 -17.66 32.95 1.60
C SER A 93 -18.03 33.89 2.75
N ASN A 94 -17.50 33.65 3.95
CA ASN A 94 -17.74 34.51 5.12
C ASN A 94 -17.09 35.90 4.97
N PHE A 95 -15.94 35.99 4.30
CA PHE A 95 -15.25 37.25 4.06
C PHE A 95 -15.95 38.11 2.99
N PHE A 96 -16.42 37.51 1.90
CA PHE A 96 -17.07 38.22 0.79
C PHE A 96 -18.60 38.32 0.90
N GLY A 97 -19.23 37.53 1.77
CA GLY A 97 -20.67 37.54 2.02
C GLY A 97 -21.14 38.48 3.14
N GLN A 98 -20.22 39.22 3.79
CA GLN A 98 -20.53 40.23 4.81
C GLN A 98 -20.61 41.68 4.28
N ALA A 99 -20.89 41.88 2.97
CA ALA A 99 -21.21 43.18 2.39
C ALA A 99 -22.69 43.28 2.06
#